data_AF-A0A9P0ZDJ5-F1
#
_entry.id   AF-A0A9P0ZDJ5-F1
#
_cell.length_a   1.000
_cell.length_b   1.000
_cell.length_c   1.000
_cell.angle_alpha   90.00
_cell.angle_beta   90.00
_cell.angle_gamma   90.00
#
_symmetry.space_group_name_H-M   'P 1'
#
loop_
_entity.id
_entity.type
_entity.pdbx_description
1 polymer ?
#
loop_
_entity_poly.entity_id
_entity_poly.type
_entity_poly.pdbx_seq_one_letter_code
_entity_poly.pdbx_strand_id
1 'polypeptide(L)'
;MPPKKDMSWWNDEVKQAIRTKRECYKKLGKSRSGENLEEYKEARRRARKVVKEARGKVNKGLYVKLNSKEGEKDIYRLAQDITGSACRLQELPGSMPLHPTIQGLYHWYRSTISW
;
A
#
# COMPACT_ATOMS: atom_id res chain seq x y z
N MET A 1 -18.83 9.81 10.14
CA MET A 1 -18.61 8.80 9.07
C MET A 1 -17.13 8.78 8.73
N PRO A 2 -16.44 7.63 8.71
CA PRO A 2 -15.05 7.59 8.26
C PRO A 2 -14.99 8.05 6.79
N PRO A 3 -14.00 8.86 6.39
CA PRO A 3 -13.89 9.33 5.02
C PRO A 3 -13.85 8.12 4.09
N LYS A 4 -14.73 8.07 3.08
CA LYS A 4 -14.66 7.05 2.04
C LYS A 4 -13.25 7.15 1.46
N LYS A 5 -12.49 6.07 1.62
CA LYS A 5 -11.08 6.01 1.23
C LYS A 5 -11.05 6.04 -0.29
N ASP A 6 -10.93 7.24 -0.84
CA ASP A 6 -10.91 7.46 -2.28
C ASP A 6 -9.76 6.65 -2.87
N MET A 7 -10.11 5.56 -3.57
CA MET A 7 -9.19 4.75 -4.35
C MET A 7 -8.76 5.51 -5.62
N SER A 8 -8.47 6.81 -5.49
CA SER A 8 -8.07 7.71 -6.59
C SER A 8 -6.79 7.23 -7.29
N TRP A 9 -5.93 6.47 -6.59
CA TRP A 9 -4.75 5.84 -7.20
C TRP A 9 -5.08 4.57 -8.02
N TRP A 10 -6.30 4.03 -7.95
CA TRP A 10 -6.76 2.85 -8.70
C TRP A 10 -7.27 3.23 -10.10
N ASN A 11 -6.38 3.81 -10.90
CA ASN A 11 -6.67 4.26 -12.26
C ASN A 11 -6.68 3.09 -13.26
N ASP A 12 -7.24 3.29 -14.44
CA ASP A 12 -7.28 2.30 -15.52
C ASP A 12 -5.89 1.89 -16.00
N GLU A 13 -4.90 2.78 -15.93
CA GLU A 13 -3.49 2.45 -16.15
C GLU A 13 -2.97 1.37 -15.17
N VAL A 14 -3.34 1.49 -13.88
CA VAL A 14 -2.97 0.52 -12.85
C VAL A 14 -3.67 -0.81 -13.10
N LYS A 15 -4.97 -0.78 -13.44
CA LYS A 15 -5.74 -1.99 -13.77
C LYS A 15 -5.15 -2.70 -14.98
N GLN A 16 -4.81 -1.96 -16.03
CA GLN A 16 -4.26 -2.50 -17.26
C GLN A 16 -2.88 -3.12 -17.02
N ALA A 17 -1.99 -2.42 -16.31
CA ALA A 17 -0.67 -2.96 -16.00
C ALA A 17 -0.73 -4.25 -15.15
N ILE A 18 -1.70 -4.34 -14.23
CA ILE A 18 -1.95 -5.56 -13.44
C ILE A 18 -2.53 -6.68 -14.31
N ARG A 19 -3.45 -6.37 -15.23
CA ARG A 19 -4.00 -7.35 -16.19
C ARG A 19 -2.91 -7.93 -17.07
N THR A 20 -2.07 -7.10 -17.69
CA THR A 20 -0.93 -7.53 -18.52
C THR A 20 0.04 -8.41 -17.71
N LYS A 21 0.40 -8.00 -16.48
CA LYS A 21 1.24 -8.83 -15.58
C LYS A 21 0.61 -10.20 -15.29
N ARG A 22 -0.71 -10.28 -15.15
CA ARG A 22 -1.43 -11.55 -14.92
C ARG A 22 -1.45 -12.41 -16.18
N GLU A 23 -1.64 -11.81 -17.35
CA GLU A 23 -1.60 -12.53 -18.63
C GLU A 23 -0.23 -13.13 -18.91
N CYS A 24 0.86 -12.38 -18.71
CA CYS A 24 2.22 -12.92 -18.83
C CYS A 24 2.48 -14.06 -17.84
N TYR A 25 1.95 -13.96 -16.61
CA TYR A 25 2.07 -15.06 -15.64
C TYR A 25 1.31 -16.33 -16.09
N LYS A 26 0.11 -16.18 -16.68
CA LYS A 26 -0.63 -17.30 -17.26
C LYS A 26 0.14 -17.94 -18.43
N LYS A 27 0.78 -17.14 -19.29
CA LYS A 27 1.65 -17.66 -20.38
C LYS A 27 2.84 -18.43 -19.83
N LEU A 28 3.52 -17.89 -18.81
CA LEU A 28 4.65 -18.53 -18.15
C LEU A 28 4.26 -19.88 -17.52
N GLY A 29 3.04 -20.00 -16.98
CA GLY A 29 2.51 -21.26 -16.45
C GLY A 29 2.29 -22.33 -17.53
N LYS A 30 2.01 -21.93 -18.77
CA LYS A 30 1.81 -22.86 -19.91
C LYS A 30 3.12 -23.29 -20.57
N SER A 31 4.12 -22.40 -20.63
CA SER A 31 5.44 -22.70 -21.19
C SER A 31 6.52 -21.99 -20.37
N ARG A 32 7.45 -22.77 -19.80
CA ARG A 32 8.58 -22.30 -19.01
C ARG A 32 9.77 -21.83 -19.87
N SER A 33 9.50 -21.23 -21.04
CA SER A 33 10.57 -20.66 -21.86
C SER A 33 11.24 -19.46 -21.18
N GLY A 34 12.51 -19.23 -21.47
CA GLY A 34 13.25 -18.07 -20.97
C GLY A 34 12.64 -16.74 -21.45
N GLU A 35 12.09 -16.72 -22.66
CA GLU A 35 11.40 -15.56 -23.23
C GLU A 35 10.15 -15.17 -22.43
N ASN A 36 9.31 -16.16 -22.07
CA ASN A 36 8.11 -15.92 -21.25
C ASN A 36 8.46 -15.41 -19.86
N LEU A 37 9.60 -15.86 -19.31
CA LEU A 37 10.09 -15.39 -18.02
C LEU A 37 10.53 -13.93 -18.08
N GLU A 38 11.21 -13.54 -19.16
CA GLU A 38 11.65 -12.15 -19.33
C GLU A 38 10.46 -11.21 -19.60
N GLU A 39 9.50 -11.63 -20.45
CA GLU A 39 8.25 -10.89 -20.68
C GLU A 39 7.49 -10.66 -19.37
N TYR A 40 7.40 -11.68 -18.51
CA TYR A 40 6.79 -11.55 -17.19
C TYR A 40 7.54 -10.58 -16.27
N LYS A 41 8.88 -10.63 -16.22
CA LYS A 41 9.68 -9.72 -15.39
C LYS A 41 9.47 -8.28 -15.82
N GLU A 42 9.46 -8.01 -17.12
CA GLU A 42 9.18 -6.68 -17.65
C GLU A 42 7.79 -6.21 -17.28
N ALA A 43 6.75 -7.03 -17.53
CA ALA A 43 5.38 -6.69 -17.18
C ALA A 43 5.21 -6.44 -15.67
N ARG A 44 5.88 -7.23 -14.83
CA ARG A 44 5.89 -7.05 -13.37
C ARG A 44 6.58 -5.74 -12.96
N ARG A 45 7.72 -5.41 -13.57
CA ARG A 45 8.44 -4.14 -13.32
C ARG A 45 7.58 -2.95 -13.72
N ARG A 46 6.94 -3.00 -14.90
CA ARG A 46 6.02 -1.96 -15.38
C ARG A 46 4.84 -1.78 -14.42
N ALA A 47 4.17 -2.86 -14.01
CA ALA A 47 3.07 -2.79 -13.06
C ALA A 47 3.48 -2.18 -11.71
N ARG A 48 4.65 -2.56 -11.17
CA ARG A 48 5.18 -1.96 -9.93
C ARG A 48 5.45 -0.46 -10.09
N LYS A 49 6.01 -0.04 -11.22
CA LYS A 49 6.29 1.37 -11.53
C LYS A 49 5.00 2.18 -11.57
N VAL A 50 4.01 1.74 -12.34
CA VAL A 50 2.71 2.43 -12.48
C VAL A 50 1.99 2.54 -11.13
N VAL A 51 1.97 1.47 -10.34
CA VAL A 51 1.37 1.51 -8.98
C VAL A 51 2.11 2.50 -8.08
N LYS A 52 3.45 2.51 -8.10
CA LYS A 52 4.26 3.43 -7.30
C LYS A 52 3.99 4.88 -7.70
N GLU A 53 3.91 5.16 -9.00
CA GLU A 53 3.63 6.50 -9.53
C GLU A 53 2.23 6.97 -9.19
N ALA A 54 1.21 6.13 -9.38
CA ALA A 54 -0.17 6.46 -9.04
C ALA A 54 -0.33 6.76 -7.54
N ARG A 55 0.27 5.93 -6.68
CA ARG A 55 0.31 6.19 -5.23
C ARG A 55 1.09 7.46 -4.90
N GLY A 56 2.23 7.67 -5.56
CA GLY A 56 3.07 8.84 -5.39
C GLY A 56 2.33 10.14 -5.74
N LYS A 57 1.52 10.15 -6.79
CA LYS A 57 0.70 11.31 -7.19
C LYS A 57 -0.32 11.68 -6.11
N VAL A 58 -1.09 10.70 -5.61
CA VAL A 58 -2.07 10.93 -4.53
C VAL A 58 -1.37 11.39 -3.25
N ASN A 59 -0.25 10.76 -2.90
CA ASN A 59 0.50 11.09 -1.69
C ASN A 59 1.17 12.48 -1.77
N LYS A 60 1.66 12.87 -2.94
CA LYS A 60 2.23 14.21 -3.18
C LYS A 60 1.16 15.29 -2.96
N GLY A 61 -0.06 15.09 -3.44
CA GLY A 61 -1.17 16.01 -3.19
C GLY A 61 -1.52 16.14 -1.71
N LEU A 62 -1.47 15.04 -0.97
CA LEU A 62 -1.63 15.04 0.49
C LEU A 62 -0.54 15.90 1.16
N TYR A 63 0.73 15.65 0.88
CA TYR A 63 1.82 16.41 1.49
C TYR A 63 1.78 17.91 1.15
N VAL A 64 1.40 18.27 -0.07
CA VAL A 64 1.22 19.68 -0.44
C VAL A 64 0.13 20.34 0.42
N LYS A 65 -0.99 19.65 0.68
CA LYS A 65 -2.01 20.15 1.61
C LYS A 65 -1.49 20.24 3.04
N LEU A 66 -0.78 19.22 3.53
CA LEU A 66 -0.23 19.19 4.89
C LEU A 66 0.84 20.26 5.13
N ASN A 67 1.56 20.69 4.08
CA ASN A 67 2.58 21.74 4.16
C ASN A 67 1.98 23.16 4.10
N SER A 68 0.65 23.30 4.10
CA SER A 68 -0.07 24.57 4.21
C SER A 68 -0.47 24.85 5.66
N LYS A 69 -0.71 26.12 6.03
CA LYS A 69 -1.11 26.52 7.39
C LYS A 69 -2.41 25.85 7.83
N GLU A 70 -3.31 25.57 6.89
CA GLU A 70 -4.55 24.83 7.13
C GLU A 70 -4.30 23.33 7.37
N GLY A 71 -3.36 22.73 6.63
CA GLY A 71 -2.99 21.33 6.76
C GLY A 71 -2.27 20.99 8.07
N GLU A 72 -1.48 21.92 8.62
CA GLU A 72 -0.86 21.78 9.95
C GLU A 72 -1.92 21.70 11.05
N LYS A 73 -2.96 22.55 10.97
CA LYS A 73 -4.11 22.50 11.88
C LYS A 73 -4.94 21.23 11.73
N ASP A 74 -5.03 20.67 10.52
CA ASP A 74 -5.69 19.37 10.28
C ASP A 74 -4.93 18.23 10.94
N ILE A 75 -3.59 18.22 10.90
CA ILE A 75 -2.78 17.22 11.61
C ILE A 75 -3.00 17.34 13.11
N TYR A 76 -2.98 18.56 13.66
CA TYR A 76 -3.18 18.78 15.08
C TYR A 76 -4.57 18.33 15.55
N ARG A 77 -5.62 18.63 14.76
CA ARG A 77 -6.99 18.14 15.00
C ARG A 77 -7.07 16.61 14.92
N LEU A 78 -6.48 16.00 13.91
CA LEU A 78 -6.42 14.54 13.79
C LEU A 78 -5.66 13.90 14.96
N ALA A 79 -4.56 14.50 15.40
CA ALA A 79 -3.81 14.03 16.57
C ALA A 79 -4.66 14.15 17.84
N GLN A 80 -5.39 15.25 18.02
CA GLN A 80 -6.33 15.43 19.13
C GLN A 80 -7.51 14.45 19.07
N ASP A 81 -8.04 14.15 17.89
CA ASP A 81 -9.12 13.17 17.71
C ASP A 81 -8.64 11.73 17.96
N ILE A 82 -7.41 11.41 17.54
CA ILE A 82 -6.78 10.09 17.78
C ILE A 82 -6.39 9.91 19.25
N THR A 83 -5.95 10.99 19.91
CA THR A 83 -5.66 11.01 21.36
C THR A 83 -6.89 11.33 22.22
N GLY A 84 -8.06 11.47 21.58
CA GLY A 84 -9.32 12.03 22.08
C GLY A 84 -9.45 12.18 23.58
N SER A 85 -9.49 13.42 24.08
CA SER A 85 -10.22 13.97 25.25
C SER A 85 -10.41 13.14 26.55
N ALA A 86 -9.85 11.95 26.71
CA ALA A 86 -9.99 11.07 27.87
C ALA A 86 -9.02 9.87 27.82
N CYS A 87 -7.72 10.09 27.58
CA CYS A 87 -6.71 9.17 28.10
C CYS A 87 -5.77 9.95 29.02
N ARG A 88 -6.17 9.95 30.29
CA ARG A 88 -5.36 10.30 31.46
C ARG A 88 -3.96 9.73 31.26
N LEU A 89 -2.93 10.58 31.33
CA LEU A 89 -1.53 10.17 31.49
C LEU A 89 -1.35 9.48 32.85
N GLN A 90 -2.00 8.34 33.07
CA GLN A 90 -1.71 7.45 34.17
C GLN A 90 -1.65 6.03 33.61
N GLU A 91 -0.40 5.59 33.52
CA GLU A 91 0.08 4.21 33.52
C GLU A 91 -0.07 3.44 32.22
N LEU A 92 1.06 3.31 31.52
CA LEU A 92 1.32 2.18 30.65
C LEU A 92 1.65 0.97 31.55
N PRO A 93 0.76 -0.02 31.72
CA PRO A 93 1.19 -1.30 32.28
C PRO A 93 2.14 -1.94 31.27
N GLY A 94 3.38 -2.15 31.73
CA GLY A 94 4.40 -2.90 30.99
C GLY A 94 3.92 -4.32 30.69
N SER A 95 3.48 -4.55 29.46
CA SER A 95 3.68 -5.77 28.68
C SER A 95 2.80 -5.71 27.42
N MET A 96 3.33 -5.16 26.33
CA MET A 96 2.75 -5.46 25.01
C MET A 96 3.14 -6.89 24.62
N PRO A 97 2.18 -7.77 24.28
CA PRO A 97 2.52 -9.05 23.68
C PRO A 97 3.15 -8.81 22.31
N LEU A 98 4.31 -9.43 22.10
CA LEU A 98 5.09 -9.35 20.87
C LEU A 98 4.22 -9.72 19.67
N HIS A 99 3.93 -8.71 18.85
CA HIS A 99 3.41 -8.87 17.50
C HIS A 99 4.29 -9.86 16.72
N PRO A 100 3.72 -10.78 15.90
CA PRO A 100 4.49 -11.74 15.15
C PRO A 100 5.56 -11.01 14.33
N THR A 101 6.78 -11.53 14.38
CA THR A 101 7.96 -10.93 13.75
C THR A 101 7.69 -10.63 12.28
N ILE A 102 8.45 -9.69 11.71
CA ILE A 102 8.40 -9.37 10.28
C ILE A 102 8.54 -10.66 9.43
N GLN A 103 9.30 -11.65 9.92
CA GLN A 103 9.42 -13.00 9.35
C GLN A 103 8.07 -13.73 9.25
N GLY A 104 7.25 -13.70 10.31
CA GLY A 104 5.95 -14.36 10.37
C GLY A 104 4.93 -13.73 9.43
N LEU A 105 4.90 -12.39 9.36
CA LEU A 105 4.13 -11.68 8.34
C LEU A 105 4.60 -11.99 6.92
N TYR A 106 5.92 -12.10 6.72
CA TYR A 106 6.48 -12.44 5.41
C TYR A 106 6.11 -13.86 4.98
N HIS A 107 6.12 -14.82 5.90
CA HIS A 107 5.69 -16.21 5.65
C HIS A 107 4.19 -16.30 5.38
N TRP A 108 3.34 -15.65 6.18
CA TRP A 108 1.90 -15.63 5.96
C TRP A 108 1.53 -14.95 4.62
N TYR A 109 2.19 -13.84 4.28
CA TYR A 109 2.02 -13.13 3.01
C TYR A 109 2.48 -13.98 1.81
N ARG A 110 3.57 -14.76 1.96
CA ARG A 110 4.04 -15.70 0.92
C ARG A 110 3.07 -16.87 0.70
N SER A 111 2.43 -17.35 1.76
CA SER A 111 1.52 -18.50 1.72
C SER A 111 0.12 -18.17 1.21
N THR A 112 -0.31 -16.90 1.29
CA THR A 112 -1.70 -16.51 0.95
C THR A 112 -1.84 -15.78 -0.39
N ILE A 113 -0.77 -15.18 -0.93
CA ILE A 113 -0.81 -14.34 -2.15
C ILE A 113 -0.05 -14.97 -3.33
N SER A 114 0.34 -16.24 -3.24
CA SER A 114 0.92 -16.98 -4.35
C SER A 114 -0.17 -17.74 -5.14
N TRP A 115 -0.81 -17.01 -6.06
CA TRP A 115 -1.49 -17.52 -7.27
C TRP A 115 -1.20 -16.57 -8.44
#